data_AF-A0A3D2BNJ6-F1
#
_entry.id   AF-A0A3D2BNJ6-F1
#
_cell.length_a   1.000
_cell.length_b   1.000
_cell.length_c   1.000
_cell.angle_alpha   90.00
_cell.angle_beta   90.00
_cell.angle_gamma   90.00
#
_symmetry.space_group_name_H-M   'P 1'
#
loop_
_entity.id
_entity.type
_entity.pdbx_description
1 polymer ?
#
loop_
_entity_poly.entity_id
_entity_poly.type
_entity_poly.pdbx_seq_one_letter_code
_entity_poly.pdbx_strand_id
1 'polypeptide(L)'
;MINFEQHKNIVEDFVEQYYPLAHSLMVDSYIDPAAYYSNYQMLLGAMNTLPEHPDFFLEWLLEDDAALYINLMELVIITRTINNVFEQVSP
;
A
#
# COMPACT_ATOMS: atom_id res chain seq x y z
N MET A 1 -20.50 -4.56 8.27
CA MET A 1 -19.83 -3.25 8.37
C MET A 1 -18.79 -3.38 9.47
N ILE A 2 -17.52 -3.27 9.12
CA ILE A 2 -16.39 -3.33 10.07
C ILE A 2 -16.37 -1.99 10.82
N ASN A 3 -16.12 -2.00 12.13
CA ASN A 3 -15.98 -0.74 12.88
C ASN A 3 -14.57 -0.13 12.71
N PHE A 4 -14.36 1.09 13.20
CA PHE A 4 -13.09 1.81 13.01
C PHE A 4 -11.89 1.04 13.60
N GLU A 5 -12.00 0.55 14.84
CA GLU A 5 -10.94 -0.23 15.51
C GLU A 5 -10.58 -1.52 14.76
N GLN A 6 -11.59 -2.26 14.30
CA GLN A 6 -11.37 -3.47 13.51
C GLN A 6 -10.71 -3.16 12.17
N HIS A 7 -11.10 -2.04 11.53
CA HIS A 7 -10.48 -1.61 10.28
C HIS A 7 -9.04 -1.14 10.51
N LYS A 8 -8.76 -0.45 11.62
CA LYS A 8 -7.41 -0.05 12.02
C LYS A 8 -6.49 -1.25 12.17
N ASN A 9 -6.91 -2.30 12.88
CA ASN A 9 -6.10 -3.51 13.05
C ASN A 9 -5.76 -4.18 11.70
N ILE A 10 -6.72 -4.22 10.76
CA ILE A 10 -6.46 -4.74 9.41
C ILE A 10 -5.43 -3.90 8.67
N VAL A 11 -5.52 -2.57 8.78
CA VAL A 11 -4.55 -1.64 8.19
C VAL A 11 -3.18 -1.76 8.84
N GLU A 12 -3.12 -1.94 10.16
CA GLU A 12 -1.88 -2.14 10.92
C GLU A 12 -1.16 -3.41 10.45
N ASP A 13 -1.84 -4.55 10.46
CA ASP A 13 -1.32 -5.83 9.99
C ASP A 13 -0.84 -5.72 8.52
N PHE A 14 -1.62 -5.04 7.68
CA PHE A 14 -1.30 -4.83 6.28
C PHE A 14 -0.02 -3.99 6.11
N VAL A 15 0.09 -2.87 6.83
CA VAL A 15 1.25 -1.99 6.77
C VAL A 15 2.49 -2.72 7.26
N GLU A 16 2.41 -3.41 8.41
CA GLU A 16 3.54 -4.18 8.94
C GLU A 16 4.05 -5.21 7.93
N GLN A 17 3.14 -5.90 7.25
CA GLN A 17 3.49 -6.92 6.28
C GLN A 17 4.09 -6.38 4.98
N TYR A 18 3.52 -5.30 4.42
CA TYR A 18 3.81 -4.88 3.05
C TYR A 18 4.68 -3.62 2.91
N TYR A 19 4.86 -2.86 3.98
CA TYR A 19 5.70 -1.66 3.96
C TYR A 19 7.15 -1.93 3.52
N PRO A 20 7.84 -3.00 4.00
CA PRO A 20 9.19 -3.34 3.52
C PRO A 20 9.25 -3.65 2.02
N LEU A 21 8.23 -4.31 1.47
CA LEU A 21 8.16 -4.64 0.04
C LEU A 21 7.95 -3.38 -0.82
N ALA A 22 7.08 -2.48 -0.38
CA ALA A 22 6.85 -1.22 -1.09
C ALA A 22 8.12 -0.35 -1.11
N HIS A 23 8.82 -0.26 0.03
CA HIS A 23 10.11 0.43 0.09
C HIS A 23 11.18 -0.23 -0.76
N SER A 24 11.25 -1.57 -0.79
CA SER A 24 12.23 -2.24 -1.66
C SER A 24 11.98 -1.89 -3.13
N LEU A 25 10.73 -1.79 -3.58
CA LEU A 25 10.39 -1.37 -4.94
C LEU A 25 10.77 0.08 -5.29
N MET A 26 10.97 0.95 -4.28
CA MET A 26 11.46 2.32 -4.49
C MET A 26 12.99 2.40 -4.56
N VAL A 27 13.68 1.48 -3.86
CA VAL A 27 15.14 1.49 -3.70
C VAL A 27 15.83 0.55 -4.70
N ASP A 28 15.20 -0.58 -5.05
CA ASP A 28 15.77 -1.55 -5.95
C ASP A 28 15.96 -0.93 -7.33
N SER A 29 17.23 -0.67 -7.65
CA SER A 29 17.65 -0.52 -9.03
C SER A 29 17.18 -1.77 -9.78
N TYR A 30 16.47 -1.58 -10.90
CA TYR A 30 15.88 -2.56 -11.83
C TYR A 30 16.84 -3.64 -12.38
N ILE A 31 17.75 -4.19 -11.56
CA ILE A 31 18.77 -5.17 -11.92
C ILE A 31 18.10 -6.45 -12.43
N ASP A 32 16.95 -6.81 -11.87
CA ASP A 32 16.08 -7.86 -12.38
C ASP A 32 14.65 -7.31 -12.62
N PRO A 33 14.32 -6.95 -13.88
CA PRO A 33 12.99 -6.45 -14.24
C PRO A 33 11.85 -7.46 -14.00
N ALA A 34 12.12 -8.77 -14.10
CA ALA A 34 11.10 -9.80 -13.91
C ALA A 34 10.75 -9.93 -12.42
N ALA A 35 11.75 -9.93 -11.55
CA ALA A 35 11.55 -9.90 -10.11
C ALA A 35 10.83 -8.61 -9.67
N TYR A 36 11.23 -7.46 -10.22
CA TYR A 36 10.58 -6.17 -9.95
C TYR A 36 9.09 -6.21 -10.31
N TYR A 37 8.75 -6.65 -11.53
CA TYR A 37 7.36 -6.74 -11.98
C TYR A 37 6.56 -7.74 -11.13
N SER A 38 7.14 -8.90 -10.79
CA SER A 38 6.48 -9.88 -9.92
C SER A 38 6.18 -9.32 -8.53
N ASN A 39 7.16 -8.65 -7.90
CA ASN A 39 7.00 -8.03 -6.59
C ASN A 39 5.96 -6.91 -6.62
N TYR A 40 5.95 -6.11 -7.68
CA TYR A 40 4.91 -5.11 -7.91
C TYR A 40 3.52 -5.74 -8.02
N GLN A 41 3.36 -6.83 -8.80
CA GLN A 41 2.07 -7.53 -8.93
C GLN A 41 1.61 -8.13 -7.59
N MET A 42 2.53 -8.64 -6.76
CA MET A 42 2.21 -9.10 -5.41
C MET A 42 1.68 -7.96 -4.53
N LEU A 43 2.34 -6.80 -4.54
CA LEU A 43 1.92 -5.63 -3.79
C LEU A 43 0.55 -5.12 -4.27
N LEU A 44 0.35 -4.98 -5.58
CA LEU A 44 -0.92 -4.55 -6.17
C LEU A 44 -2.06 -5.53 -5.82
N GLY A 45 -1.79 -6.83 -5.90
CA GLY A 45 -2.73 -7.87 -5.49
C GLY A 45 -3.13 -7.74 -4.03
N ALA A 46 -2.16 -7.52 -3.13
CA ALA A 46 -2.43 -7.31 -1.70
C ALA A 46 -3.28 -6.05 -1.45
N MET A 47 -2.94 -4.93 -2.09
CA MET A 47 -3.70 -3.68 -1.98
C MET A 47 -5.18 -3.87 -2.36
N ASN A 48 -5.47 -4.70 -3.35
CA ASN A 48 -6.84 -5.00 -3.79
C ASN A 48 -7.63 -5.91 -2.81
N THR A 49 -6.99 -6.43 -1.76
CA THR A 49 -7.66 -7.26 -0.73
C THR A 49 -8.07 -6.46 0.51
N LEU A 50 -7.62 -5.20 0.62
CA LEU A 50 -8.04 -4.33 1.71
C LEU A 50 -9.56 -4.13 1.66
N PRO A 51 -10.26 -4.23 2.81
CA PRO A 51 -11.70 -3.99 2.85
C PRO A 51 -11.99 -2.53 2.49
N GLU A 52 -13.19 -2.28 1.96
CA GLU A 52 -13.70 -0.91 1.85
C GLU A 52 -13.69 -0.25 3.24
N HIS A 53 -13.13 0.95 3.31
CA HIS A 53 -13.07 1.68 4.57
C HIS A 53 -14.43 2.31 4.89
N PRO A 54 -14.81 2.35 6.18
CA PRO A 54 -15.92 3.19 6.62
C PRO A 54 -15.71 4.66 6.21
N ASP A 55 -16.81 5.39 6.01
CA ASP A 55 -16.75 6.84 5.80
C ASP A 55 -15.98 7.51 6.95
N PHE A 56 -15.12 8.46 6.61
CA PHE A 56 -14.26 9.22 7.52
C PHE A 56 -13.19 8.40 8.26
N PHE A 57 -12.96 7.14 7.88
CA PHE A 57 -11.97 6.29 8.53
C PHE A 57 -10.55 6.90 8.47
N LEU A 58 -10.15 7.48 7.34
CA LEU A 58 -8.81 8.04 7.17
C LEU A 58 -8.59 9.28 8.02
N GLU A 59 -9.59 10.16 8.11
CA GLU A 59 -9.57 11.33 8.99
C GLU A 59 -9.50 10.92 10.45
N TRP A 60 -10.31 9.92 10.85
CA TRP A 60 -10.24 9.36 12.19
C TRP A 60 -8.88 8.72 12.49
N LEU A 61 -8.34 7.93 11.55
CA LEU A 61 -7.06 7.27 11.71
C LEU A 61 -5.91 8.28 11.86
N LEU A 62 -5.97 9.40 11.13
CA LEU A 62 -4.98 10.47 11.27
C LEU A 62 -4.95 11.06 12.69
N GLU A 63 -6.11 11.20 13.34
CA GLU A 63 -6.22 11.72 14.70
C GLU A 63 -5.84 10.67 15.76
N ASP A 64 -6.22 9.42 15.55
CA ASP A 64 -5.99 8.31 16.49
C ASP A 64 -4.57 7.74 16.42
N ASP A 65 -4.03 7.56 15.21
CA ASP A 65 -2.72 7.00 14.93
C ASP A 65 -2.09 7.58 13.65
N ALA A 66 -1.54 8.78 13.79
CA ALA A 66 -0.90 9.49 12.68
C ALA A 66 0.26 8.70 12.05
N ALA A 67 0.96 7.86 12.81
CA ALA A 67 2.08 7.07 12.27
C ALA A 67 1.57 5.99 11.31
N LEU A 68 0.54 5.26 11.73
CA LEU A 68 -0.08 4.25 10.88
C LEU A 68 -0.72 4.88 9.63
N TYR A 69 -1.39 6.02 9.77
CA TYR A 69 -1.91 6.78 8.64
C TYR A 69 -0.81 7.14 7.63
N ILE A 70 0.31 7.70 8.09
CA ILE A 70 1.42 8.10 7.21
C ILE A 70 1.97 6.89 6.45
N ASN A 71 2.21 5.77 7.14
CA ASN A 71 2.76 4.56 6.53
C ASN A 71 1.80 3.97 5.48
N LEU A 72 0.49 3.96 5.76
CA LEU A 72 -0.53 3.54 4.79
C LEU A 72 -0.52 4.45 3.55
N MET A 73 -0.48 5.77 3.76
CA MET A 73 -0.49 6.72 2.65
C MET A 73 0.76 6.60 1.79
N GLU A 74 1.93 6.37 2.40
CA GLU A 74 3.17 6.11 1.67
C GLU A 74 3.07 4.84 0.80
N LEU A 75 2.56 3.74 1.36
CA LEU A 75 2.28 2.50 0.63
C LEU A 75 1.38 2.72 -0.59
N VAL A 76 0.28 3.48 -0.40
CA VAL A 76 -0.65 3.84 -1.49
C VAL A 76 0.05 4.66 -2.57
N ILE A 77 0.86 5.65 -2.18
CA ILE A 77 1.57 6.54 -3.11
C ILE A 77 2.60 5.77 -3.92
N ILE A 78 3.40 4.91 -3.28
CA ILE A 78 4.40 4.07 -3.95
C ILE A 78 3.72 3.18 -4.99
N THR A 79 2.69 2.44 -4.58
CA THR A 79 1.99 1.50 -5.46
C THR A 79 1.41 2.23 -6.68
N ARG A 80 0.74 3.37 -6.47
CA ARG A 80 0.16 4.19 -7.55
C ARG A 80 1.23 4.77 -8.47
N THR A 81 2.35 5.22 -7.92
CA THR A 81 3.46 5.77 -8.70
C THR A 81 4.01 4.71 -9.66
N ILE A 82 4.26 3.50 -9.15
CA ILE A 82 4.75 2.39 -9.95
C ILE A 82 3.70 1.98 -11.01
N ASN A 83 2.42 1.89 -10.62
CA ASN A 83 1.33 1.60 -11.57
C ASN A 83 1.29 2.60 -12.73
N ASN A 84 1.35 3.89 -12.42
CA ASN A 84 1.33 4.96 -13.43
C ASN A 84 2.52 4.87 -14.38
N VAL A 85 3.71 4.48 -13.89
CA VAL A 85 4.87 4.25 -14.77
C VAL A 85 4.58 3.10 -15.72
N PHE A 86 4.08 1.97 -15.22
CA PHE A 86 3.74 0.81 -16.06
C PHE A 86 2.66 1.14 -17.11
N GLU A 87 1.62 1.90 -16.73
CA GLU A 87 0.59 2.36 -17.67
C GLU A 87 1.16 3.26 -18.78
N GLN A 88 2.17 4.07 -18.49
CA GLN A 88 2.79 4.96 -19.49
C GLN A 88 3.77 4.26 -20.44
N VAL A 89 4.39 3.16 -20.01
CA VAL A 89 5.39 2.43 -20.83
C VAL A 89 4.85 1.15 -21.47
N SER A 90 3.63 0.73 -21.10
CA SER A 90 2.95 -0.39 -21.76
C SER A 90 2.44 0.04 -23.14
N PRO A 91 2.69 -0.74 -24.21
CA PRO A 91 2.24 -0.44 -25.57
C PRO A 91 0.72 -0.31 -25.74
#